data_AF-A0A2E0VU76-F1
#
_entry.id   AF-A0A2E0VU76-F1
#
_cell.length_a   1.000
_cell.length_b   1.000
_cell.length_c   1.000
_cell.angle_alpha   90.00
_cell.angle_beta   90.00
_cell.angle_gamma   90.00
#
_symmetry.space_group_name_H-M   'P 1'
#
loop_
_entity.id
_entity.type
_entity.pdbx_description
1 polymer ?
#
loop_
_entity_poly.entity_id
_entity_poly.type
_entity_poly.pdbx_seq_one_letter_code
_entity_poly.pdbx_strand_id
1 'polypeptide(L)'
;MKQLLKYSFDDEPVRKFCLDLSVKRIEVHFSGYHDLVKNILIEVPCIWVIESWEDAKCKVGEGSKLFDLYDVIGVFKLILYAKYNEFGHFEILVNTVDNRYLTIFFKGAKMNLCKSES
;
A
#
# COMPACT_ATOMS: atom_id res chain seq x y z
N MET A 1 2.83 16.47 13.90
CA MET A 1 3.65 15.27 14.19
C MET A 1 3.73 14.43 12.94
N LYS A 2 4.92 14.05 12.49
CA LYS A 2 5.11 13.17 11.33
C LYS A 2 4.68 11.76 11.76
N GLN A 3 3.58 11.25 11.22
CA GLN A 3 3.12 9.89 11.54
C GLN A 3 4.11 8.92 10.89
N LEU A 4 4.69 8.02 11.66
CA LEU A 4 5.62 7.02 11.14
C LEU A 4 4.96 5.65 11.16
N LEU A 5 5.20 4.87 10.10
CA LEU A 5 4.82 3.46 10.11
C LEU A 5 5.71 2.71 11.09
N LYS A 6 5.13 1.68 11.72
CA LYS A 6 5.88 0.72 12.55
C LYS A 6 6.46 -0.42 11.71
N TYR A 7 6.12 -0.48 10.43
CA TYR A 7 6.43 -1.56 9.51
C TYR A 7 6.95 -1.01 8.19
N SER A 8 7.88 -1.72 7.56
CA SER A 8 8.29 -1.52 6.16
C SER A 8 7.92 -2.77 5.34
N PHE A 9 7.62 -2.54 4.07
CA PHE A 9 7.20 -3.54 3.08
C PHE A 9 8.03 -3.40 1.79
N ASP A 10 9.28 -2.93 1.93
CA ASP A 10 10.13 -2.59 0.79
C ASP A 10 10.47 -3.86 0.00
N ASP A 11 10.29 -3.78 -1.32
CA ASP A 11 10.50 -4.87 -2.28
C ASP A 11 9.72 -6.18 -2.00
N GLU A 12 8.56 -6.09 -1.36
CA GLU A 12 7.75 -7.27 -0.99
C GLU A 12 6.80 -7.71 -2.13
N PRO A 13 6.93 -8.96 -2.64
CA PRO A 13 6.07 -9.47 -3.70
C PRO A 13 4.62 -9.69 -3.24
N VAL A 14 3.67 -9.24 -4.06
CA VAL A 14 2.24 -9.43 -3.79
C VAL A 14 1.78 -10.80 -4.27
N ARG A 15 1.17 -11.57 -3.37
CA ARG A 15 0.58 -12.90 -3.65
C ARG A 15 -0.89 -12.83 -4.06
N LYS A 16 -1.63 -11.87 -3.51
CA LYS A 16 -3.05 -11.65 -3.83
C LYS A 16 -3.39 -10.18 -3.62
N PHE A 17 -4.21 -9.64 -4.51
CA PHE A 17 -4.71 -8.28 -4.46
C PHE A 17 -6.23 -8.30 -4.58
N CYS A 18 -6.91 -7.69 -3.61
CA CYS A 18 -8.35 -7.45 -3.65
C CYS A 18 -8.61 -5.95 -3.65
N LEU A 19 -9.58 -5.52 -4.46
CA LEU A 19 -10.10 -4.16 -4.46
C LEU A 19 -11.62 -4.23 -4.40
N ASP A 20 -12.21 -3.64 -3.37
CA ASP A 20 -13.64 -3.38 -3.29
C ASP A 20 -13.88 -1.87 -3.20
N LEU A 21 -14.38 -1.32 -4.30
CA LEU A 21 -14.65 0.11 -4.41
C LEU A 21 -15.92 0.55 -3.69
N SER A 22 -16.89 -0.36 -3.51
CA SER A 22 -18.16 -0.04 -2.86
C SER A 22 -17.96 0.30 -1.38
N VAL A 23 -16.97 -0.33 -0.74
CA VAL A 23 -16.61 -0.10 0.66
C VAL A 23 -15.25 0.60 0.83
N LYS A 24 -14.63 1.05 -0.27
CA LYS A 24 -13.29 1.66 -0.28
C LYS A 24 -12.29 0.82 0.52
N ARG A 25 -12.00 -0.39 0.03
CA ARG A 25 -11.12 -1.35 0.68
C ARG A 25 -10.15 -1.98 -0.32
N ILE A 26 -8.88 -2.02 0.06
CA ILE A 26 -7.81 -2.74 -0.62
C ILE A 26 -7.25 -3.77 0.36
N GLU A 27 -7.06 -5.00 -0.12
CA GLU A 27 -6.34 -6.04 0.61
C GLU A 27 -5.14 -6.48 -0.22
N VAL A 28 -3.95 -6.43 0.38
CA VAL A 28 -2.70 -6.87 -0.23
C VAL A 28 -2.13 -8.01 0.60
N HIS A 29 -2.03 -9.19 0.01
CA HIS A 29 -1.45 -10.36 0.66
C HIS A 29 0.01 -10.55 0.23
N PHE A 30 0.88 -10.85 1.18
CA PHE A 30 2.32 -11.05 0.97
C PHE A 30 2.93 -11.93 2.08
N SER A 31 4.26 -12.07 2.12
CA SER A 31 4.95 -13.14 2.86
C SER A 31 5.87 -12.66 3.98
N GLY A 32 6.10 -11.35 4.10
CA GLY A 32 6.88 -10.81 5.18
C GLY A 32 6.84 -9.30 5.28
N TYR A 33 7.36 -8.78 6.37
CA TYR A 33 7.55 -7.35 6.59
C TYR A 33 8.69 -7.12 7.58
N HIS A 34 9.24 -5.92 7.58
CA HIS A 34 10.22 -5.50 8.57
C HIS A 34 9.54 -4.75 9.71
N ASP A 35 9.68 -5.23 10.94
CA ASP A 35 9.23 -4.53 12.15
C ASP A 35 10.27 -3.46 12.50
N LEU A 36 9.94 -2.19 12.28
CA LEU A 36 10.85 -1.07 12.48
C LEU A 36 11.05 -0.73 13.97
N VAL A 37 10.16 -1.18 14.86
CA VAL A 37 10.29 -0.94 16.30
C VAL A 37 11.26 -1.94 16.92
N LYS A 38 11.17 -3.20 16.50
CA LYS A 38 12.03 -4.30 16.97
C LYS A 38 13.29 -4.48 16.14
N ASN A 39 13.34 -3.89 14.95
CA ASN A 39 14.40 -4.04 13.96
C ASN A 39 14.64 -5.52 13.59
N ILE A 40 13.56 -6.21 13.24
CA ILE A 40 13.59 -7.63 12.83
C ILE A 40 12.78 -7.84 11.56
N LEU A 41 13.24 -8.77 10.72
CA LEU A 41 12.47 -9.31 9.61
C LEU A 41 11.49 -10.37 10.15
N ILE A 42 10.24 -10.30 9.71
CA ILE A 42 9.19 -11.26 10.05
C ILE A 42 8.68 -11.88 8.75
N GLU A 43 8.92 -13.18 8.57
CA GLU A 43 8.47 -13.96 7.42
C GLU A 43 7.23 -14.78 7.79
N VAL A 44 6.06 -14.21 7.54
CA VAL A 44 4.77 -14.84 7.80
C VAL A 44 3.75 -14.35 6.76
N PRO A 45 2.78 -15.18 6.34
CA PRO A 45 1.65 -14.71 5.55
C PRO A 45 1.00 -13.48 6.19
N CYS A 46 0.94 -12.39 5.45
CA CYS A 46 0.41 -11.12 5.89
C CYS A 46 -0.71 -10.64 4.97
N ILE A 47 -1.66 -9.93 5.56
CA ILE A 47 -2.72 -9.21 4.87
C ILE A 47 -2.65 -7.77 5.32
N TRP A 48 -2.36 -6.87 4.38
CA TRP A 48 -2.44 -5.45 4.63
C TRP A 48 -3.74 -4.91 4.06
N VAL A 49 -4.56 -4.38 4.96
CA VAL A 49 -5.86 -3.80 4.65
C VAL A 49 -5.73 -2.29 4.71
N ILE A 50 -6.03 -1.63 3.59
CA ILE A 50 -6.16 -0.17 3.48
C ILE A 50 -7.64 0.09 3.23
N GLU A 51 -8.29 0.88 4.07
CA GLU A 51 -9.75 1.05 3.97
C GLU A 51 -10.24 2.41 4.44
N SER A 52 -11.51 2.70 4.17
CA SER A 52 -12.22 3.89 4.68
C SER A 52 -11.54 5.23 4.34
N TRP A 53 -10.83 5.31 3.20
CA TRP A 53 -10.19 6.56 2.79
C TRP A 53 -11.24 7.61 2.37
N GLU A 54 -10.95 8.88 2.64
CA GLU A 54 -11.78 10.00 2.18
C GLU A 54 -11.62 10.19 0.67
N ASP A 55 -10.37 10.34 0.24
CA ASP A 55 -9.95 10.58 -1.13
C ASP A 55 -8.68 9.77 -1.43
N ALA A 56 -8.51 9.39 -2.70
CA ALA A 56 -7.34 8.65 -3.16
C ALA A 56 -6.93 9.09 -4.56
N LYS A 57 -5.68 9.55 -4.70
CA LYS A 57 -5.08 10.00 -5.97
C LYS A 57 -3.89 9.14 -6.32
N CYS A 58 -3.58 9.06 -7.61
CA CYS A 58 -2.49 8.24 -8.13
C CYS A 58 -1.63 9.01 -9.13
N LYS A 59 -0.31 8.80 -9.09
CA LYS A 59 0.64 9.15 -10.15
C LYS A 59 1.09 7.89 -10.88
N VAL A 60 1.23 7.97 -12.20
CA VAL A 60 1.71 6.87 -13.04
C VAL A 60 3.12 7.20 -13.51
N GLY A 61 4.08 6.33 -13.20
CA GLY A 61 5.50 6.53 -13.48
C GLY A 61 6.05 7.79 -12.81
N GLU A 62 6.92 8.51 -13.53
CA GLU A 62 7.53 9.77 -13.08
C GLU A 62 6.66 11.00 -13.38
N GLY A 63 5.44 10.79 -13.87
CA GLY A 63 4.52 11.87 -14.23
C GLY A 63 4.12 12.74 -13.02
N SER A 64 3.94 14.03 -13.25
CA SER A 64 3.46 14.97 -12.23
C SER A 64 1.93 15.02 -12.12
N LYS A 65 1.21 14.53 -13.14
CA LYS A 65 -0.25 14.51 -13.18
C LYS A 65 -0.81 13.52 -12.17
N LEU A 66 -1.80 13.99 -11.41
CA LEU A 66 -2.60 13.17 -10.51
C LEU A 66 -3.88 12.71 -11.21
N PHE A 67 -4.20 11.43 -11.02
CA PHE A 67 -5.42 10.79 -11.48
C PHE A 67 -6.25 10.32 -10.28
N ASP A 68 -7.55 10.16 -10.47
CA ASP A 68 -8.36 9.42 -9.50
C ASP A 68 -7.87 7.98 -9.44
N LEU A 69 -7.84 7.39 -8.24
CA LEU A 69 -7.39 6.01 -8.05
C LEU A 69 -8.10 5.05 -9.02
N TYR A 70 -9.41 5.24 -9.19
CA TYR A 70 -10.27 4.36 -9.97
C TYR A 70 -9.93 4.33 -11.46
N ASP A 71 -9.39 5.42 -12.00
CA ASP A 71 -9.10 5.53 -13.43
C ASP A 71 -7.84 4.75 -13.81
N VAL A 72 -6.94 4.53 -12.85
CA VAL A 72 -5.58 4.04 -13.14
C VAL A 72 -5.12 2.89 -12.27
N ILE A 73 -5.89 2.48 -11.25
CA ILE A 73 -5.53 1.36 -10.38
C ILE A 73 -5.26 0.09 -11.20
N GLY A 74 -4.31 -0.71 -10.74
CA GLY A 74 -3.96 -1.99 -11.34
C GLY A 74 -3.69 -3.02 -10.26
N VAL A 75 -3.63 -4.29 -10.67
CA VAL A 75 -3.29 -5.39 -9.77
C VAL A 75 -1.83 -5.25 -9.35
N PHE A 76 -1.59 -5.17 -8.03
CA PHE A 76 -0.25 -5.03 -7.49
C PHE A 76 0.55 -6.32 -7.68
N LYS A 77 1.80 -6.17 -8.11
CA LYS A 77 2.78 -7.25 -8.27
C LYS A 77 3.87 -7.15 -7.20
N LEU A 78 4.30 -5.93 -6.86
CA LEU A 78 5.38 -5.65 -5.92
C LEU A 78 5.06 -4.39 -5.14
N ILE A 79 5.21 -4.44 -3.82
CA ILE A 79 5.22 -3.25 -2.97
C ILE A 79 6.66 -2.74 -2.93
N LEU A 80 6.87 -1.47 -3.31
CA LEU A 80 8.22 -0.88 -3.34
C LEU A 80 8.49 -0.07 -2.07
N TYR A 81 7.49 0.67 -1.59
CA TYR A 81 7.52 1.27 -0.26
C TYR A 81 6.13 1.68 0.21
N ALA A 82 6.04 1.96 1.51
CA ALA A 82 4.91 2.59 2.17
C ALA A 82 5.42 3.65 3.16
N LYS A 83 4.79 4.83 3.21
CA LYS A 83 5.10 5.88 4.19
C LYS A 83 3.95 6.86 4.36
N TYR A 84 4.00 7.68 5.40
CA TYR A 84 3.24 8.93 5.41
C TYR A 84 4.09 10.05 4.81
N ASN A 85 3.51 10.83 3.91
CA ASN A 85 4.17 11.99 3.35
C ASN A 85 4.07 13.21 4.28
N GLU A 86 4.66 14.33 3.87
CA GLU A 86 4.72 15.56 4.68
C GLU A 86 3.35 16.20 4.93
N PHE A 87 2.35 15.86 4.09
CA PHE A 87 0.97 16.31 4.22
C PHE A 87 0.10 15.34 5.05
N GLY A 88 0.69 14.26 5.58
CA GLY A 88 -0.03 13.24 6.35
C GLY A 88 -0.86 12.29 5.48
N HIS A 89 -0.70 12.31 4.16
CA HIS A 89 -1.32 11.29 3.31
C HIS A 89 -0.52 10.00 3.41
N PHE A 90 -1.25 8.89 3.38
CA PHE A 90 -0.65 7.59 3.30
C PHE A 90 -0.22 7.32 1.85
N GLU A 91 1.08 7.19 1.61
CA GLU A 91 1.71 7.08 0.31
C GLU A 91 2.29 5.68 0.11
N ILE A 92 1.93 5.05 -1.00
CA ILE A 92 2.49 3.77 -1.43
C ILE A 92 3.04 3.87 -2.83
N LEU A 93 4.18 3.24 -3.08
CA LEU A 93 4.66 2.98 -4.42
C LEU A 93 4.59 1.48 -4.69
N VAL A 94 4.00 1.13 -5.82
CA VAL A 94 3.84 -0.26 -6.24
C VAL A 94 4.20 -0.42 -7.71
N ASN A 95 4.68 -1.61 -8.06
CA ASN A 95 4.70 -2.07 -9.45
C ASN A 95 3.49 -2.99 -9.69
N THR A 96 2.83 -2.83 -10.83
CA THR A 96 1.66 -3.62 -11.20
C THR A 96 2.01 -4.77 -12.14
N VAL A 97 1.09 -5.73 -12.30
CA VAL A 97 1.28 -6.89 -13.20
C VAL A 97 1.47 -6.50 -14.67
N ASP A 98 0.93 -5.35 -15.09
CA ASP A 98 1.13 -4.75 -16.42
C ASP A 98 2.36 -3.82 -16.47
N ASN A 99 3.27 -3.96 -15.52
CA ASN A 99 4.57 -3.27 -15.42
C ASN A 99 4.47 -1.73 -15.34
N ARG A 100 3.39 -1.19 -14.77
CA ARG A 100 3.30 0.23 -14.43
C ARG A 100 3.80 0.46 -13.01
N TYR A 101 4.37 1.63 -12.79
CA TYR A 101 4.68 2.12 -11.45
C TYR A 101 3.58 3.08 -11.04
N LEU A 102 2.94 2.82 -9.89
CA LEU A 102 1.87 3.65 -9.36
C LEU A 102 2.27 4.19 -7.99
N THR A 103 2.33 5.51 -7.84
CA THR A 103 2.40 6.15 -6.52
C THR A 103 0.99 6.56 -6.11
N ILE A 104 0.44 5.91 -5.10
CA ILE A 104 -0.92 6.14 -4.62
C ILE A 104 -0.87 6.91 -3.31
N PHE A 105 -1.72 7.93 -3.19
CA PHE A 105 -1.86 8.79 -2.02
C PHE A 105 -3.27 8.65 -1.48
N PHE A 106 -3.42 8.12 -0.28
CA PHE A 106 -4.68 8.03 0.43
C PHE A 106 -4.77 9.12 1.50
N LYS A 107 -5.87 9.87 1.47
CA LYS A 107 -6.23 10.81 2.53
C LYS A 107 -7.18 10.14 3.53
N GLY A 108 -6.82 10.17 4.81
CA GLY A 108 -7.68 9.65 5.89
C GLY A 108 -7.86 8.14 5.91
N ALA A 109 -7.04 7.36 5.21
CA ALA A 109 -7.13 5.91 5.21
C ALA A 109 -6.87 5.31 6.60
N LYS A 110 -7.63 4.26 6.93
CA LYS A 110 -7.32 3.34 8.01
C LYS A 110 -6.48 2.19 7.47
N MET A 111 -5.49 1.77 8.25
CA MET A 111 -4.60 0.69 7.87
C MET A 111 -4.48 -0.34 8.98
N ASN A 112 -4.60 -1.61 8.60
CA ASN A 112 -4.42 -2.75 9.49
C ASN A 112 -3.49 -3.77 8.85
N LEU A 113 -2.52 -4.26 9.60
CA LEU A 113 -1.68 -5.39 9.20
C LEU A 113 -2.11 -6.60 10.02
N CYS A 114 -2.68 -7.59 9.34
CA CYS A 114 -3.10 -8.85 9.93
C CYS A 114 -2.10 -9.94 9.55
N LYS A 115 -1.75 -10.79 10.52
CA LYS A 115 -1.07 -12.07 10.22
C LYS A 115 -2.15 -13.04 9.80
N SER A 116 -1.98 -13.68 8.64
CA SER A 116 -2.87 -14.79 8.26
C SER A 116 -2.38 -16.02 9.00
N GLU A 117 -3.22 -16.57 9.87
CA GLU A 117 -3.00 -17.91 10.40
C GLU A 117 -3.13 -18.88 9.22
N SER A 118 -2.09 -19.69 9.02
CA SER A 118 -2.04 -20.79 8.06
C SER A 118 -2.74 -22.03 8.61
#